data_AF-A0A354MTQ2-F1
#
_entry.id   AF-A0A354MTQ2-F1
#
_cell.length_a   1.000
_cell.length_b   1.000
_cell.length_c   1.000
_cell.angle_alpha   90.00
_cell.angle_beta   90.00
_cell.angle_gamma   90.00
#
_symmetry.space_group_name_H-M   'P 1'
#
loop_
_entity.id
_entity.type
_entity.pdbx_description
1 polymer ?
#
loop_
_entity_poly.entity_id
_entity_poly.type
_entity_poly.pdbx_seq_one_letter_code
_entity_poly.pdbx_strand_id
1 'polypeptide(L)'
;MSQLTEEISRRRTFAIISHPDAGKTTLTEKFLLYGGAIAQAGVVKGKKNSRAATSDWMEIEKQRGISVTSSVMQFQYNGFCINILDTPGHQDFSEDTYRTLMAADSAVMVIDGAKGVEPQTRKLFKVCAMRHIPIFTFVNKMDREAKDPFDLLDEVERELGIETYAMNW
;
A
#
# COMPACT_ATOMS: atom_id res chain seq x y z
N MET A 1 9.04 27.20 18.85
CA MET A 1 9.68 25.88 18.68
C MET A 1 8.75 24.72 19.03
N SER A 2 7.88 24.79 20.07
CA SER A 2 6.94 23.69 20.40
C SER A 2 6.02 23.30 19.23
N GLN A 3 5.45 24.28 18.53
CA GLN A 3 4.53 24.04 17.42
C GLN A 3 5.18 23.30 16.24
N LEU A 4 6.47 23.55 15.95
CA LEU A 4 7.17 22.84 14.87
C LEU A 4 7.41 21.37 15.23
N THR A 5 7.85 21.11 16.45
CA THR A 5 8.08 19.74 16.93
C THR A 5 6.77 18.95 16.97
N GLU A 6 5.68 19.55 17.45
CA GLU A 6 4.34 18.94 17.45
C GLU A 6 3.88 18.57 16.03
N GLU A 7 4.07 19.50 15.08
CA GLU A 7 3.77 19.27 13.67
C GLU A 7 4.61 18.13 13.06
N ILE A 8 5.90 18.05 13.38
CA ILE A 8 6.76 16.95 12.92
C ILE A 8 6.28 15.62 13.52
N SER A 9 6.05 15.58 14.83
CA SER A 9 5.69 14.35 15.55
C SER A 9 4.33 13.78 15.16
N ARG A 10 3.41 14.59 14.60
CA ARG A 10 2.10 14.11 14.12
C ARG A 10 2.10 13.58 12.68
N ARG A 11 3.20 13.71 11.93
CA ARG A 11 3.27 13.25 10.52
C ARG A 11 3.62 11.77 10.44
N ARG A 12 2.94 11.04 9.56
CA ARG A 12 3.22 9.64 9.22
C ARG A 12 3.26 9.52 7.71
N THR A 13 4.45 9.32 7.15
CA THR A 13 4.63 9.19 5.71
C THR A 13 5.05 7.77 5.38
N PHE A 14 4.21 7.05 4.62
CA PHE A 14 4.50 5.67 4.26
C PHE A 14 4.17 5.38 2.80
N ALA A 15 4.87 4.39 2.24
CA ALA A 15 4.58 3.85 0.93
C ALA A 15 3.75 2.56 1.03
N ILE A 16 2.92 2.26 0.04
CA ILE A 16 2.26 0.95 -0.07
C ILE A 16 2.93 0.15 -1.18
N ILE A 17 3.56 -0.97 -0.81
CA ILE A 17 4.27 -1.85 -1.73
C ILE A 17 3.50 -3.16 -1.91
N SER A 18 3.37 -3.63 -3.14
CA SER A 18 2.70 -4.90 -3.41
C SER A 18 3.06 -5.45 -4.78
N HIS A 19 2.76 -6.74 -5.00
CA HIS A 19 2.64 -7.26 -6.34
C HIS A 19 1.41 -6.67 -7.06
N PRO A 20 1.42 -6.58 -8.41
CA PRO A 20 0.21 -6.25 -9.15
C PRO A 20 -0.98 -7.11 -8.72
N ASP A 21 -2.16 -6.48 -8.66
CA ASP A 21 -3.42 -7.09 -8.24
C ASP A 21 -3.51 -7.58 -6.78
N ALA A 22 -2.49 -7.40 -5.93
CA ALA A 22 -2.58 -7.76 -4.50
C ALA A 22 -3.59 -6.89 -3.71
N GLY A 23 -3.97 -5.74 -4.26
CA GLY A 23 -5.05 -4.88 -3.72
C GLY A 23 -4.60 -3.53 -3.15
N LYS A 24 -3.39 -3.05 -3.50
CA LYS A 24 -2.88 -1.72 -3.14
C LYS A 24 -3.91 -0.60 -3.35
N THR A 25 -4.45 -0.45 -4.55
CA THR A 25 -5.43 0.62 -4.86
C THR A 25 -6.67 0.54 -3.99
N THR A 26 -7.21 -0.66 -3.76
CA THR A 26 -8.37 -0.85 -2.88
C THR A 26 -8.05 -0.48 -1.44
N LEU A 27 -6.88 -0.85 -0.93
CA LEU A 27 -6.44 -0.49 0.42
C LEU A 27 -6.27 1.03 0.57
N THR A 28 -5.63 1.67 -0.40
CA THR A 28 -5.47 3.13 -0.47
C THR A 28 -6.81 3.85 -0.40
N GLU A 29 -7.80 3.43 -1.21
CA GLU A 29 -9.13 4.04 -1.18
C GLU A 29 -9.83 3.86 0.18
N LYS A 30 -9.62 2.72 0.86
CA LYS A 30 -10.15 2.52 2.22
C LYS A 30 -9.50 3.44 3.24
N PHE A 31 -8.19 3.68 3.16
CA PHE A 31 -7.53 4.67 4.00
C PHE A 31 -8.09 6.07 3.78
N LEU A 32 -8.28 6.48 2.53
CA LEU A 32 -8.88 7.78 2.21
C LEU A 32 -10.31 7.90 2.75
N LEU A 33 -11.11 6.84 2.65
CA LEU A 33 -12.46 6.81 3.21
C LEU A 33 -12.45 6.96 4.73
N TYR A 34 -11.61 6.18 5.43
CA TYR A 34 -11.51 6.26 6.89
C TYR A 34 -10.90 7.58 7.39
N GLY A 35 -10.06 8.22 6.57
CA GLY A 35 -9.55 9.56 6.80
C GLY A 35 -10.55 10.68 6.49
N GLY A 36 -11.76 10.36 6.00
CA GLY A 36 -12.75 11.34 5.58
C GLY A 36 -12.35 12.17 4.35
N ALA A 37 -11.28 11.79 3.65
CA ALA A 37 -10.79 12.48 2.46
C ALA A 37 -11.66 12.20 1.22
N ILE A 38 -12.40 11.08 1.22
CA ILE A 38 -13.44 10.76 0.26
C ILE A 38 -14.72 10.36 0.98
N ALA A 39 -15.88 10.75 0.44
CA ALA A 39 -17.18 10.42 1.02
C ALA A 39 -17.58 8.95 0.82
N GLN A 40 -17.04 8.28 -0.21
CA GLN A 40 -17.34 6.89 -0.54
C GLN A 40 -16.14 6.22 -1.24
N ALA A 41 -15.76 5.02 -0.83
CA ALA A 41 -14.70 4.23 -1.50
C ALA A 41 -15.23 3.56 -2.78
N GLY A 42 -14.40 3.51 -3.83
CA GLY A 42 -14.67 2.78 -5.06
C GLY A 42 -14.38 1.29 -4.92
N VAL A 43 -14.88 0.49 -5.86
CA VAL A 43 -14.53 -0.94 -5.99
C VAL A 43 -13.82 -1.11 -7.32
N VAL A 44 -12.57 -1.57 -7.29
CA VAL A 44 -11.78 -1.86 -8.49
C VAL A 44 -12.26 -3.21 -9.04
N LYS A 45 -13.16 -3.15 -10.03
CA LYS A 45 -13.77 -4.23 -10.84
C LYS A 45 -14.92 -5.03 -10.18
N GLY A 46 -16.14 -4.80 -10.68
CA GLY A 46 -17.24 -5.77 -10.56
C GLY A 46 -18.68 -5.23 -10.57
N LYS A 47 -19.10 -4.48 -11.59
CA LYS A 47 -20.47 -4.41 -12.18
C LYS A 47 -20.63 -3.12 -12.99
N LYS A 48 -21.30 -3.22 -14.14
CA LYS A 48 -21.59 -2.18 -15.14
C LYS A 48 -22.38 -0.94 -14.64
N ASN A 49 -22.47 -0.68 -13.34
CA ASN A 49 -23.32 0.38 -12.79
C ASN A 49 -22.79 0.96 -11.46
N SER A 50 -21.63 1.61 -11.47
CA SER A 50 -21.26 2.48 -10.36
C SER A 50 -20.45 3.67 -10.87
N ARG A 51 -21.01 4.85 -10.57
CA ARG A 51 -20.54 6.18 -10.98
C ARG A 51 -19.04 6.36 -10.74
N ALA A 52 -18.42 7.10 -11.65
CA ALA A 52 -16.99 7.33 -11.75
C ALA A 52 -16.38 7.83 -10.42
N ALA A 53 -15.15 7.39 -10.17
CA ALA A 53 -14.36 7.78 -9.03
C ALA A 53 -14.11 9.30 -9.06
N THR A 54 -14.17 9.95 -7.91
CA THR A 54 -14.38 11.40 -7.73
C THR A 54 -13.17 12.30 -8.02
N SER A 55 -12.19 11.85 -8.82
CA SER A 55 -11.08 12.72 -9.24
C SER A 55 -10.67 12.48 -10.69
N ASP A 56 -10.34 13.57 -11.40
CA ASP A 56 -9.87 13.54 -12.80
C ASP A 56 -8.65 12.60 -12.98
N TRP A 57 -7.84 12.43 -11.93
CA TRP A 57 -6.69 11.53 -11.88
C TRP A 57 -7.09 10.06 -11.88
N MET A 58 -8.10 9.68 -11.08
CA MET A 58 -8.61 8.30 -11.07
C MET A 58 -9.29 7.94 -12.39
N GLU A 59 -9.85 8.91 -13.11
CA GLU A 59 -10.45 8.68 -14.43
C GLU A 59 -9.39 8.35 -15.49
N ILE A 60 -8.22 9.01 -15.46
CA ILE A 60 -7.06 8.71 -16.31
C ILE A 60 -6.47 7.33 -15.97
N GLU A 61 -6.32 6.99 -14.69
CA GLU A 61 -5.86 5.65 -14.29
C GLU A 61 -6.87 4.56 -14.68
N LYS A 62 -8.17 4.82 -14.52
CA LYS A 62 -9.25 3.89 -14.90
C LYS A 62 -9.31 3.66 -16.41
N GLN A 63 -9.01 4.67 -17.24
CA GLN A 63 -8.92 4.52 -18.69
C GLN A 63 -7.73 3.66 -19.12
N ARG A 64 -6.62 3.70 -18.37
CA ARG A 64 -5.40 2.94 -18.69
C ARG A 64 -5.31 1.58 -18.00
N GLY A 65 -6.11 1.34 -16.95
CA GLY A 65 -6.12 0.09 -16.19
C GLY A 65 -4.83 -0.18 -15.40
N ILE A 66 -3.95 0.82 -15.29
CA ILE A 66 -2.67 0.79 -14.59
C ILE A 66 -2.50 2.10 -13.82
N SER A 67 -1.75 2.06 -12.72
CA SER A 67 -1.33 3.26 -11.99
C SER A 67 -0.12 3.87 -12.71
N VAL A 68 -0.24 5.11 -13.19
CA VAL A 68 0.66 5.69 -14.22
C VAL A 68 1.74 6.61 -13.63
N THR A 69 1.56 7.15 -12.41
CA THR A 69 2.54 8.06 -11.77
C THR A 69 2.46 7.99 -10.25
N SER A 70 3.62 8.12 -9.57
CA SER A 70 3.68 8.21 -8.10
C SER A 70 2.82 9.36 -7.60
N SER A 71 1.70 9.04 -6.96
CA SER A 71 0.74 10.02 -6.44
C SER A 71 0.90 10.10 -4.93
N VAL A 72 0.99 11.32 -4.41
CA VAL A 72 1.01 11.58 -2.96
C VAL A 72 -0.41 11.95 -2.52
N MET A 73 -0.92 11.22 -1.53
CA MET A 73 -2.24 11.48 -0.94
C MET A 73 -2.08 11.83 0.53
N GLN A 74 -2.76 12.88 0.99
CA GLN A 74 -2.69 13.34 2.37
C GLN A 74 -4.10 13.38 3.00
N PHE A 75 -4.23 12.88 4.23
CA PHE A 75 -5.47 12.97 5.01
C PHE A 75 -5.17 13.03 6.51
N GLN A 76 -6.20 13.35 7.32
CA GLN A 76 -6.09 13.36 8.78
C GLN A 76 -6.72 12.09 9.36
N TYR A 77 -6.07 11.47 10.35
CA TYR A 77 -6.62 10.31 11.06
C TYR A 77 -6.17 10.33 12.51
N ASN A 78 -7.12 10.33 13.46
CA ASN A 78 -6.86 10.34 14.91
C ASN A 78 -5.82 11.39 15.37
N GLY A 79 -5.89 12.61 14.82
CA GLY A 79 -4.96 13.70 15.14
C GLY A 79 -3.60 13.65 14.41
N PHE A 80 -3.35 12.59 13.63
CA PHE A 80 -2.15 12.46 12.80
C PHE A 80 -2.39 12.97 11.37
N CYS A 81 -1.33 13.51 10.76
CA CYS A 81 -1.29 13.84 9.34
C CYS A 81 -0.66 12.66 8.59
N ILE A 82 -1.48 11.95 7.80
CA ILE A 82 -1.06 10.77 7.07
C ILE A 82 -0.72 11.15 5.63
N ASN A 83 0.46 10.75 5.16
CA ASN A 83 0.89 10.87 3.77
C ASN A 83 1.13 9.48 3.19
N ILE A 84 0.37 9.12 2.15
CA ILE A 84 0.55 7.89 1.40
C ILE A 84 1.31 8.21 0.12
N LEU A 85 2.44 7.54 -0.06
CA LEU A 85 3.21 7.55 -1.30
C LEU A 85 2.82 6.32 -2.12
N ASP A 86 2.01 6.52 -3.16
CA ASP A 86 1.56 5.39 -3.97
C ASP A 86 2.63 5.01 -5.00
N THR A 87 3.21 3.82 -4.87
CA THR A 87 4.22 3.32 -5.82
C THR A 87 3.53 2.58 -6.98
N PRO A 88 3.88 2.81 -8.25
CA PRO A 88 3.33 2.04 -9.37
C PRO A 88 3.57 0.53 -9.18
N GLY A 89 2.51 -0.27 -9.35
CA GLY A 89 2.55 -1.72 -9.16
C GLY A 89 2.77 -2.54 -10.45
N HIS A 90 2.85 -1.90 -11.61
CA HIS A 90 3.00 -2.61 -12.89
C HIS A 90 4.48 -2.91 -13.24
N GLN A 91 4.72 -3.70 -14.28
CA GLN A 91 6.06 -4.11 -14.76
C GLN A 91 7.04 -2.98 -15.06
N ASP A 92 6.57 -1.72 -15.10
CA ASP A 92 7.40 -0.52 -15.23
C ASP A 92 8.06 -0.16 -13.89
N PHE A 93 8.80 -1.12 -13.34
CA PHE A 93 9.64 -0.91 -12.16
C PHE A 93 10.83 -0.03 -12.52
N SER A 94 10.59 1.28 -12.56
CA SER A 94 11.57 2.31 -12.89
C SER A 94 12.28 2.82 -11.65
N GLU A 95 13.33 3.62 -11.88
CA GLU A 95 14.00 4.45 -10.86
C GLU A 95 13.02 5.25 -10.00
N ASP A 96 11.87 5.65 -10.54
CA ASP A 96 10.86 6.45 -9.83
C ASP A 96 10.21 5.71 -8.65
N THR A 97 10.06 4.39 -8.74
CA THR A 97 9.56 3.58 -7.62
C THR A 97 10.57 3.57 -6.48
N TYR A 98 11.87 3.45 -6.80
CA TYR A 98 12.93 3.55 -5.80
C TYR A 98 12.97 4.93 -5.16
N ARG A 99 12.86 6.00 -5.96
CA ARG A 99 12.85 7.39 -5.46
C ARG A 99 11.66 7.67 -4.55
N THR A 100 10.50 7.08 -4.86
CA THR A 100 9.29 7.20 -4.03
C THR A 100 9.49 6.52 -2.68
N LEU A 101 10.10 5.32 -2.65
CA LEU A 101 10.44 4.64 -1.40
C LEU A 101 11.45 5.41 -0.55
N MET A 102 12.37 6.16 -1.18
CA MET A 102 13.33 7.01 -0.45
C MET A 102 12.68 8.18 0.29
N ALA A 103 11.44 8.56 -0.06
CA ALA A 103 10.69 9.62 0.60
C ALA A 103 9.77 9.11 1.72
N ALA A 104 9.69 7.78 1.92
CA ALA A 104 8.85 7.17 2.94
C ALA A 104 9.63 6.91 4.24
N ASP A 105 9.00 7.17 5.38
CA ASP A 105 9.55 6.83 6.69
C ASP A 105 9.32 5.34 7.02
N SER A 106 8.28 4.73 6.45
CA SER A 106 7.92 3.32 6.58
C SER A 106 7.19 2.79 5.33
N ALA A 107 6.97 1.48 5.27
CA ALA A 107 6.20 0.85 4.19
C ALA A 107 5.10 -0.07 4.73
N VAL A 108 3.98 -0.13 4.02
CA VAL A 108 2.94 -1.15 4.18
C VAL A 108 3.05 -2.12 3.02
N MET A 109 3.41 -3.36 3.31
CA MET A 109 3.52 -4.44 2.33
C MET A 109 2.20 -5.21 2.23
N VAL A 110 1.57 -5.19 1.07
CA VAL A 110 0.30 -5.89 0.82
C VAL A 110 0.58 -7.22 0.12
N ILE A 111 0.11 -8.31 0.73
CA ILE A 111 0.23 -9.68 0.23
C ILE A 111 -1.17 -10.19 -0.09
N ASP A 112 -1.33 -10.88 -1.23
CA ASP A 112 -2.56 -11.62 -1.54
C ASP A 112 -2.55 -12.95 -0.76
N GLY A 113 -3.51 -13.18 0.14
CA GLY A 113 -3.57 -14.37 1.00
C GLY A 113 -3.65 -15.69 0.22
N ALA A 114 -4.16 -15.69 -1.01
CA ALA A 114 -4.18 -16.89 -1.84
C ALA A 114 -2.82 -17.19 -2.48
N LYS A 115 -2.00 -16.16 -2.70
CA LYS A 115 -0.77 -16.28 -3.49
C LYS A 115 0.50 -16.27 -2.66
N GLY A 116 0.53 -15.55 -1.55
CA GLY A 116 1.73 -15.37 -0.73
C GLY A 116 2.74 -14.40 -1.37
N VAL A 117 4.02 -14.71 -1.26
CA VAL A 117 5.11 -13.81 -1.64
C VAL A 117 5.39 -13.91 -3.15
N GLU A 118 4.97 -12.89 -3.88
CA GLU A 118 5.15 -12.81 -5.33
C GLU A 118 6.46 -12.07 -5.74
N PRO A 119 6.96 -12.24 -6.99
CA PRO A 119 8.27 -11.71 -7.41
C PRO A 119 8.47 -10.20 -7.21
N GLN A 120 7.41 -9.42 -7.43
CA GLN A 120 7.46 -7.97 -7.25
C GLN A 120 7.54 -7.58 -5.76
N THR A 121 6.85 -8.31 -4.89
CA THR A 121 6.94 -8.15 -3.43
C THR A 121 8.38 -8.34 -2.98
N ARG A 122 9.08 -9.40 -3.45
CA ARG A 122 10.50 -9.62 -3.15
C ARG A 122 11.39 -8.45 -3.59
N LYS A 123 11.17 -7.93 -4.80
CA LYS A 123 11.96 -6.81 -5.34
C LYS A 123 11.78 -5.55 -4.50
N LEU A 124 10.54 -5.17 -4.23
CA LEU A 124 10.20 -3.99 -3.41
C LEU A 124 10.72 -4.13 -1.97
N PHE A 125 10.51 -5.30 -1.38
CA PHE A 125 10.99 -5.62 -0.05
C PHE A 125 12.52 -5.44 0.06
N LYS A 126 13.28 -5.94 -0.92
CA LYS A 126 14.75 -5.80 -0.94
C LYS A 126 15.18 -4.32 -0.87
N VAL A 127 14.44 -3.42 -1.50
CA VAL A 127 14.71 -1.97 -1.44
C VAL A 127 14.49 -1.43 -0.04
N CYS A 128 13.35 -1.77 0.58
CA CYS A 128 13.04 -1.37 1.94
C CYS A 128 14.07 -1.91 2.93
N ALA A 129 14.45 -3.19 2.82
CA ALA A 129 15.45 -3.83 3.66
C ALA A 129 16.84 -3.17 3.53
N MET A 130 17.32 -2.91 2.32
CA MET A 130 18.60 -2.21 2.09
C MET A 130 18.64 -0.81 2.73
N ARG A 131 17.48 -0.20 2.95
CA ARG A 131 17.34 1.15 3.52
C ARG A 131 16.90 1.14 4.98
N HIS A 132 16.73 -0.03 5.59
CA HIS A 132 16.21 -0.18 6.95
C HIS A 132 14.85 0.50 7.13
N ILE A 133 14.03 0.56 6.08
CA ILE A 133 12.67 1.08 6.14
C ILE A 133 11.81 0.07 6.92
N PRO A 134 11.16 0.46 8.03
CA PRO A 134 10.24 -0.41 8.76
C PRO A 134 9.06 -0.86 7.89
N ILE A 135 8.67 -2.13 7.99
CA ILE A 135 7.62 -2.72 7.16
C ILE A 135 6.48 -3.24 8.04
N PHE A 136 5.26 -2.87 7.67
CA PHE A 136 4.03 -3.46 8.19
C PHE A 136 3.41 -4.35 7.11
N THR A 137 3.15 -5.61 7.41
CA THR A 137 2.55 -6.54 6.44
C THR A 137 1.03 -6.60 6.61
N PHE A 138 0.30 -6.48 5.51
CA PHE A 138 -1.13 -6.66 5.44
C PHE A 138 -1.47 -7.80 4.46
N VAL A 139 -1.96 -8.92 5.00
CA VAL A 139 -2.46 -10.04 4.20
C VAL A 139 -3.90 -9.72 3.79
N ASN A 140 -4.10 -9.52 2.49
CA ASN A 140 -5.35 -9.09 1.87
C ASN A 140 -6.10 -10.25 1.23
N LYS A 141 -7.37 -10.02 0.86
CA LYS A 141 -8.27 -10.97 0.19
C LYS A 141 -8.64 -12.20 1.02
N MET A 142 -8.71 -12.04 2.34
CA MET A 142 -9.18 -13.07 3.27
C MET A 142 -10.69 -13.37 3.12
N ASP A 143 -11.41 -12.65 2.26
CA ASP A 143 -12.78 -12.97 1.81
C ASP A 143 -12.83 -14.13 0.79
N ARG A 144 -11.66 -14.60 0.33
CA ARG A 144 -11.51 -15.70 -0.63
C ARG A 144 -10.76 -16.86 0.02
N GLU A 145 -10.74 -17.99 -0.67
CA GLU A 145 -9.87 -19.10 -0.29
C GLU A 145 -8.41 -18.63 -0.29
N ALA A 146 -7.78 -18.69 0.88
CA ALA A 146 -6.42 -18.25 1.15
C ALA A 146 -5.58 -19.44 1.60
N LYS A 147 -4.26 -19.29 1.54
CA LYS A 147 -3.32 -20.25 2.15
C LYS A 147 -3.55 -20.30 3.68
N ASP A 148 -3.14 -21.40 4.29
CA ASP A 148 -3.07 -21.46 5.75
C ASP A 148 -2.17 -20.32 6.25
N PRO A 149 -2.57 -19.56 7.29
CA PRO A 149 -1.79 -18.39 7.61
C PRO A 149 -0.47 -18.72 8.33
N PHE A 150 -0.27 -19.92 8.89
CA PHE A 150 1.08 -20.36 9.31
C PHE A 150 1.98 -20.57 8.11
N ASP A 151 1.48 -21.20 7.04
CA ASP A 151 2.23 -21.35 5.79
C ASP A 151 2.59 -19.99 5.18
N LEU A 152 1.70 -18.99 5.29
CA LEU A 152 1.99 -17.63 4.84
C LEU A 152 3.08 -16.94 5.67
N LEU A 153 3.06 -17.11 7.00
CA LEU A 153 4.11 -16.56 7.86
C LEU A 153 5.45 -17.22 7.51
N ASP A 154 5.51 -18.55 7.46
CA ASP A 154 6.72 -19.30 7.08
C ASP A 154 7.24 -18.90 5.69
N GLU A 155 6.34 -18.68 4.72
CA GLU A 155 6.70 -18.21 3.39
C GLU A 155 7.30 -16.80 3.43
N VAL A 156 6.71 -15.88 4.20
CA VAL A 156 7.25 -14.52 4.39
C VAL A 156 8.64 -14.56 5.00
N GLU A 157 8.84 -15.35 6.06
CA GLU A 157 10.13 -15.46 6.74
C GLU A 157 11.20 -16.05 5.84
N ARG A 158 10.89 -17.15 5.15
CA ARG A 158 11.82 -17.84 4.24
C ARG A 158 12.19 -17.00 3.03
N GLU A 159 11.22 -16.35 2.40
CA GLU A 159 11.42 -15.66 1.13
C GLU A 159 12.01 -14.26 1.30
N LEU A 160 11.69 -13.58 2.41
CA LEU A 160 12.12 -12.22 2.68
C LEU A 160 13.26 -12.13 3.71
N GLY A 161 13.50 -13.19 4.48
CA GLY A 161 14.58 -13.23 5.47
C GLY A 161 14.33 -12.31 6.68
N ILE A 162 13.06 -12.13 7.06
CA ILE A 162 12.65 -11.34 8.22
C ILE A 162 11.70 -12.14 9.10
N GLU A 163 11.82 -12.00 10.41
CA GLU A 163 10.88 -12.60 11.35
C GLU A 163 9.50 -11.92 11.25
N THR A 164 8.45 -12.71 11.39
CA THR A 164 7.08 -12.22 11.44
C THR A 164 6.58 -12.10 12.87
N TYR A 165 5.67 -11.15 13.09
CA TYR A 165 4.97 -11.00 14.37
C TYR A 165 3.48 -10.78 14.09
N ALA A 166 2.67 -11.80 14.39
CA ALA A 166 1.23 -11.75 14.15
C ALA A 166 0.55 -10.78 15.14
N MET A 167 -0.07 -9.73 14.60
CA MET A 167 -0.82 -8.73 15.39
C MET A 167 -2.30 -9.09 15.51
N ASN A 168 -2.85 -9.77 14.50
CA ASN A 168 -4.27 -10.11 14.36
C ASN A 168 -4.38 -11.54 13.82
N TRP A 169 -5.48 -12.23 14.18
CA TRP A 169 -5.84 -13.55 13.65
C TRP A 169 -7.35 -13.70 13.56
#